data_AF-A0A9E8MTY9-F1
#
_entry.id   AF-A0A9E8MTY9-F1
#
_cell.length_a   1.000
_cell.length_b   1.000
_cell.length_c   1.000
_cell.angle_alpha   90.00
_cell.angle_beta   90.00
_cell.angle_gamma   90.00
#
_symmetry.space_group_name_H-M   'P 1'
#
loop_
_entity.id
_entity.type
_entity.pdbx_description
1 polymer ?
#
loop_
_entity_poly.entity_id
_entity_poly.type
_entity_poly.pdbx_seq_one_letter_code
_entity_poly.pdbx_strand_id
1 'polypeptide(L)'
;MGVTITYEVGVEALQNALKANYDAESAFRQLLEKANDEVTRCYLIEKANVIKHFSITIVGLLKEMSIQPLEKGSVLGGVARLWFDIKSLVVEHHALSIIEEAKTVEEEFCATYNRLIKAGIHSEKVYNVLVSQLSEMHALNYPNMILNTKSINQTIPF
;
A
#
# COMPACT_ATOMS: atom_id res chain seq x y z
N MET A 1 2.76 26.74 30.04
CA MET A 1 1.94 26.82 28.81
C MET A 1 2.89 26.47 27.67
N GLY A 2 2.80 25.37 26.96
CA GLY A 2 1.67 24.46 26.73
C GLY A 2 1.70 24.07 25.25
N VAL A 3 2.80 23.45 24.80
CA VAL A 3 3.03 23.11 23.38
C VAL A 3 2.37 21.77 23.08
N THR A 4 1.03 21.77 23.14
CA THR A 4 0.19 20.59 23.02
C THR A 4 -1.11 21.02 22.36
N ILE A 5 -1.22 20.94 21.03
CA ILE A 5 -2.43 20.55 20.25
C ILE A 5 -2.02 20.20 18.79
N THR A 6 -1.07 20.92 18.18
CA THR A 6 -0.91 20.93 16.71
C THR A 6 -0.46 19.63 16.06
N TYR A 7 0.34 18.79 16.74
CA TYR A 7 0.84 17.54 16.17
C TYR A 7 -0.20 16.42 16.21
N GLU A 8 -1.14 16.44 17.17
CA GLU A 8 -2.15 15.38 17.34
C GLU A 8 -3.22 15.41 16.23
N VAL A 9 -3.36 16.54 15.53
CA VAL A 9 -4.22 16.67 14.36
C VAL A 9 -3.67 15.78 13.23
N GLY A 10 -4.43 14.73 12.90
CA GLY A 10 -4.04 13.71 11.94
C GLY A 10 -3.60 12.38 12.52
N VAL A 11 -3.63 12.18 13.85
CA VAL A 11 -3.35 10.86 14.46
C VAL A 11 -4.25 9.76 13.89
N GLU A 12 -5.56 10.02 13.73
CA GLU A 12 -6.48 9.06 13.10
C GLU A 12 -6.10 8.80 11.62
N ALA A 13 -5.67 9.82 10.89
CA ALA A 13 -5.20 9.67 9.51
C ALA A 13 -3.92 8.81 9.44
N LEU A 14 -2.97 9.01 10.36
CA LEU A 14 -1.77 8.17 10.48
C LEU A 14 -2.10 6.73 10.85
N GLN A 15 -3.00 6.49 11.81
CA GLN A 15 -3.39 5.12 12.19
C GLN A 15 -4.10 4.38 11.03
N ASN A 16 -4.95 5.08 10.28
CA ASN A 16 -5.60 4.52 9.08
C ASN A 16 -4.62 4.29 7.92
N ALA A 17 -3.65 5.18 7.71
CA ALA A 17 -2.59 4.98 6.71
C ALA A 17 -1.62 3.85 7.12
N LEU A 18 -1.34 3.69 8.42
CA LEU A 18 -0.56 2.57 8.95
C LEU A 18 -1.29 1.23 8.73
N LYS A 19 -2.61 1.19 8.94
CA LYS A 19 -3.44 0.03 8.61
C LYS A 19 -3.38 -0.30 7.11
N ALA A 20 -3.58 0.69 6.24
CA ALA A 20 -3.47 0.52 4.79
C ALA A 20 -2.07 0.02 4.35
N ASN A 21 -0.99 0.47 5.01
CA ASN A 21 0.35 -0.06 4.78
C ASN A 21 0.45 -1.55 5.15
N TYR A 22 -0.10 -1.98 6.29
CA TYR A 22 -0.05 -3.38 6.71
C TYR A 22 -0.91 -4.31 5.84
N ASP A 23 -2.10 -3.85 5.44
CA ASP A 23 -3.01 -4.57 4.54
C ASP A 23 -2.32 -4.79 3.17
N ALA A 24 -1.81 -3.71 2.56
CA ALA A 24 -1.11 -3.78 1.27
C ALA A 24 0.20 -4.58 1.33
N GLU A 25 1.05 -4.41 2.36
CA GLU A 25 2.27 -5.23 2.54
C GLU A 25 1.93 -6.72 2.63
N SER A 26 0.83 -7.08 3.29
CA SER A 26 0.38 -8.47 3.39
C SER A 26 -0.14 -8.99 2.04
N ALA A 27 -0.83 -8.17 1.25
CA ALA A 27 -1.31 -8.55 -0.08
C ALA A 27 -0.13 -8.83 -1.05
N PHE A 28 0.84 -7.91 -1.16
CA PHE A 28 2.02 -8.11 -2.02
C PHE A 28 2.85 -9.35 -1.65
N ARG A 29 2.99 -9.66 -0.35
CA ARG A 29 3.67 -10.88 0.11
C ARG A 29 2.97 -12.16 -0.35
N GLN A 30 1.64 -12.20 -0.34
CA GLN A 30 0.88 -13.37 -0.79
C GLN A 30 0.84 -13.52 -2.31
N LEU A 31 0.86 -12.40 -3.06
CA LEU A 31 1.07 -12.44 -4.50
C LEU A 31 2.47 -12.96 -4.83
N LEU A 32 3.48 -12.60 -4.05
CA LEU A 32 4.87 -13.07 -4.20
C LEU A 32 5.02 -14.57 -3.93
N GLU A 33 4.18 -15.16 -3.07
CA GLU A 33 4.13 -16.62 -2.85
C GLU A 33 3.56 -17.38 -4.07
N LYS A 34 2.73 -16.74 -4.90
CA LYS A 34 2.15 -17.33 -6.12
C LYS A 34 2.95 -17.06 -7.40
N ALA A 35 3.78 -16.01 -7.39
CA ALA A 35 4.55 -15.55 -8.54
C ALA A 35 5.74 -16.46 -8.87
N ASN A 36 5.72 -17.05 -10.06
CA ASN A 36 6.73 -17.99 -10.55
C ASN A 36 7.82 -17.31 -11.41
N ASP A 37 7.54 -16.19 -12.07
CA ASP A 37 8.50 -15.48 -12.92
C ASP A 37 9.28 -14.40 -12.15
N GLU A 38 10.56 -14.27 -12.44
CA GLU A 38 11.46 -13.36 -11.74
C GLU A 38 11.03 -11.88 -11.83
N VAL A 39 10.49 -11.45 -12.97
CA VAL A 39 10.06 -10.06 -13.20
C VAL A 39 8.92 -9.66 -12.27
N THR A 40 7.86 -10.46 -12.20
CA THR A 40 6.73 -10.22 -11.29
C THR A 40 7.16 -10.32 -9.84
N ARG A 41 8.07 -11.26 -9.50
CA ARG A 41 8.63 -11.37 -8.15
C ARG A 41 9.41 -10.12 -7.74
N CYS A 42 10.29 -9.61 -8.58
CA CYS A 42 11.05 -8.38 -8.34
C CYS A 42 10.12 -7.18 -8.09
N TYR A 43 9.09 -7.02 -8.94
CA TYR A 43 8.09 -5.96 -8.80
C TYR A 43 7.35 -6.01 -7.45
N LEU A 44 6.87 -7.19 -7.06
CA LEU A 44 6.15 -7.38 -5.78
C LEU A 44 7.05 -7.16 -4.57
N ILE A 45 8.34 -7.53 -4.66
CA ILE A 45 9.35 -7.27 -3.61
C ILE A 45 9.59 -5.77 -3.46
N GLU A 46 9.73 -5.03 -4.56
CA GLU A 46 9.93 -3.57 -4.56
C GLU A 46 8.75 -2.85 -3.89
N LYS A 47 7.52 -3.17 -4.30
CA LYS A 47 6.29 -2.62 -3.70
C LYS A 47 6.18 -2.93 -2.20
N ALA A 48 6.40 -4.18 -1.80
CA ALA A 48 6.37 -4.58 -0.40
C ALA A 48 7.44 -3.89 0.46
N ASN A 49 8.63 -3.65 -0.10
CA ASN A 49 9.71 -2.94 0.60
C ASN A 49 9.40 -1.46 0.80
N VAL A 50 8.91 -0.76 -0.24
CA VAL A 50 8.55 0.67 -0.12
C VAL A 50 7.40 0.88 0.88
N ILE A 51 6.36 0.06 0.84
CA ILE A 51 5.25 0.15 1.80
C ILE A 51 5.71 -0.19 3.23
N LYS A 52 6.67 -1.10 3.39
CA LYS A 52 7.31 -1.32 4.69
C LYS A 52 8.06 -0.07 5.18
N HIS A 53 8.79 0.64 4.31
CA HIS A 53 9.40 1.93 4.66
C HIS A 53 8.34 2.98 5.05
N PHE A 54 7.22 3.06 4.33
CA PHE A 54 6.10 3.94 4.69
C PHE A 54 5.57 3.66 6.10
N SER A 55 5.37 2.38 6.44
CA SER A 55 4.93 1.96 7.78
C SER A 55 5.90 2.40 8.89
N ILE A 56 7.22 2.31 8.65
CA ILE A 56 8.26 2.72 9.61
C ILE A 56 8.21 4.24 9.84
N THR A 57 8.07 5.04 8.78
CA THR A 57 7.94 6.50 8.87
C THR A 57 6.70 6.91 9.68
N ILE A 58 5.55 6.27 9.43
CA ILE A 58 4.31 6.55 10.19
C ILE A 58 4.44 6.11 11.66
N VAL A 59 5.02 4.94 11.93
CA VAL A 59 5.30 4.47 13.30
C VAL A 59 6.23 5.42 14.06
N GLY A 60 7.25 5.98 13.39
CA GLY A 60 8.11 7.01 13.95
C GLY A 60 7.32 8.26 14.33
N LEU A 61 6.51 8.76 13.40
CA LEU A 61 5.70 9.97 13.61
C LEU A 61 4.66 9.80 14.73
N LEU A 62 3.98 8.66 14.82
CA LEU A 62 3.05 8.36 15.94
C LEU A 62 3.78 8.33 17.29
N LYS A 63 4.99 7.76 17.34
CA LYS A 63 5.82 7.75 18.56
C LYS A 63 6.32 9.15 18.97
N GLU A 64 6.67 10.00 18.01
CA GLU A 64 6.99 11.42 18.28
C GLU A 64 5.80 12.15 18.93
N MET A 65 4.57 11.81 18.55
CA MET A 65 3.32 12.33 19.14
C MET A 65 2.97 11.67 20.48
N SER A 66 3.81 10.78 21.02
CA SER A 66 3.53 9.94 22.20
C SER A 66 2.28 9.05 22.07
N ILE A 67 1.87 8.74 20.84
CA ILE A 67 0.75 7.83 20.54
C ILE A 67 1.28 6.42 20.31
N GLN A 68 0.64 5.41 20.90
CA GLN A 68 0.93 4.01 20.58
C GLN A 68 0.49 3.72 19.13
N PRO A 69 1.42 3.31 18.23
CA PRO A 69 1.04 2.93 16.88
C PRO A 69 0.16 1.68 16.88
N LEU A 70 -0.73 1.56 15.91
CA LEU A 70 -1.45 0.31 15.65
C LEU A 70 -0.44 -0.83 15.46
N GLU A 71 -0.54 -1.86 16.29
CA GLU A 71 0.26 -3.06 16.14
C GLU A 71 -0.27 -3.93 15.00
N LYS A 72 0.63 -4.44 14.17
CA LYS A 72 0.31 -5.32 13.04
C LYS A 72 -0.36 -6.59 13.57
N GLY A 73 -1.66 -6.74 13.31
CA GLY A 73 -2.48 -7.87 13.78
C GLY A 73 -3.30 -7.62 15.06
N SER A 74 -3.32 -6.41 15.62
CA SER A 74 -4.04 -6.13 16.87
C SER A 74 -5.56 -6.20 16.75
N VAL A 75 -6.20 -6.78 17.78
CA VAL A 75 -7.65 -6.97 17.89
C VAL A 75 -8.38 -5.66 18.25
N LEU A 76 -7.70 -4.72 18.94
CA LEU A 76 -8.31 -3.48 19.44
C LEU A 76 -8.58 -2.45 18.33
N GLY A 77 -7.65 -2.30 17.39
CA GLY A 77 -7.84 -1.50 16.17
C GLY A 77 -8.31 -2.40 15.04
N GLY A 78 -9.43 -3.09 15.27
CA GLY A 78 -9.93 -4.23 14.48
C GLY A 78 -9.37 -4.29 13.06
N VAL A 79 -8.43 -5.21 12.84
CA VAL A 79 -7.96 -5.58 11.50
C VAL A 79 -9.19 -6.01 10.74
N ALA A 80 -9.68 -5.11 9.87
CA ALA A 80 -10.87 -5.30 9.07
C ALA A 80 -10.46 -6.14 7.86
N ARG A 81 -10.01 -7.35 8.18
CA ARG A 81 -9.60 -8.43 7.29
C ARG A 81 -8.54 -7.99 6.27
N LEU A 82 -7.25 -8.18 6.61
CA LEU A 82 -6.00 -7.83 5.86
C LEU A 82 -6.07 -7.87 4.32
N TRP A 83 -6.93 -8.73 3.79
CA TRP A 83 -7.38 -8.70 2.42
C TRP A 83 -8.75 -9.37 2.33
N PHE A 84 -8.91 -10.62 2.81
CA PHE A 84 -10.11 -11.51 2.75
C PHE A 84 -10.68 -11.82 1.35
N ASP A 85 -10.58 -10.82 0.47
CA ASP A 85 -11.35 -10.49 -0.71
C ASP A 85 -10.46 -10.30 -1.97
N ILE A 86 -9.15 -10.61 -1.91
CA ILE A 86 -8.31 -11.05 -3.08
C ILE A 86 -8.91 -12.39 -3.52
N LYS A 87 -10.02 -12.29 -4.22
CA LYS A 87 -11.17 -13.15 -3.97
C LYS A 87 -10.89 -14.63 -4.24
N SER A 88 -10.80 -15.40 -3.15
CA SER A 88 -10.94 -16.85 -3.09
C SER A 88 -10.30 -17.65 -4.25
N LEU A 89 -8.96 -17.62 -4.34
CA LEU A 89 -8.16 -18.66 -5.02
C LEU A 89 -8.37 -18.88 -6.53
N VAL A 90 -8.83 -17.88 -7.31
CA VAL A 90 -8.74 -17.91 -8.79
C VAL A 90 -7.80 -16.83 -9.34
N VAL A 91 -6.66 -16.68 -8.67
CA VAL A 91 -5.46 -16.11 -9.31
C VAL A 91 -4.62 -17.30 -9.74
N GLU A 92 -4.78 -17.71 -11.00
CA GLU A 92 -3.93 -18.74 -11.62
C GLU A 92 -2.46 -18.31 -11.56
N HIS A 93 -1.51 -19.24 -11.63
CA HIS A 93 -0.07 -18.97 -11.60
C HIS A 93 0.46 -18.18 -12.84
N HIS A 94 -0.44 -17.61 -13.64
CA HIS A 94 -0.11 -16.72 -14.75
C HIS A 94 0.25 -15.32 -14.23
N ALA A 95 1.43 -14.85 -14.62
CA ALA A 95 1.99 -13.55 -14.24
C ALA A 95 1.01 -12.37 -14.43
N LEU A 96 0.22 -12.39 -15.52
CA LEU A 96 -0.76 -11.34 -15.82
C LEU A 96 -1.83 -11.20 -14.72
N SER A 97 -2.40 -12.31 -14.26
CA SER A 97 -3.42 -12.31 -13.20
C SER A 97 -2.87 -11.81 -11.86
N ILE A 98 -1.61 -12.16 -11.55
CA ILE A 98 -0.91 -11.69 -10.36
C ILE A 98 -0.62 -10.18 -10.45
N ILE A 99 -0.28 -9.68 -11.64
CA ILE A 99 -0.03 -8.26 -11.92
C ILE A 99 -1.30 -7.42 -11.88
N GLU A 100 -2.42 -7.92 -12.41
CA GLU A 100 -3.71 -7.24 -12.35
C GLU A 100 -4.22 -7.15 -10.91
N GLU A 101 -4.05 -8.22 -10.11
CA GLU A 101 -4.37 -8.17 -8.68
C GLU A 101 -3.44 -7.25 -7.89
N ALA A 102 -2.14 -7.23 -8.21
CA ALA A 102 -1.20 -6.25 -7.64
C ALA A 102 -1.69 -4.82 -7.92
N LYS A 103 -2.17 -4.55 -9.13
CA LYS A 103 -2.73 -3.26 -9.55
C LYS A 103 -3.93 -2.86 -8.68
N THR A 104 -4.86 -3.77 -8.41
CA THR A 104 -6.00 -3.57 -7.51
C THR A 104 -5.56 -3.14 -6.10
N VAL A 105 -4.55 -3.81 -5.53
CA VAL A 105 -3.99 -3.47 -4.21
C VAL A 105 -3.43 -2.04 -4.19
N GLU A 106 -2.77 -1.60 -5.28
CA GLU A 106 -2.25 -0.25 -5.41
C GLU A 106 -3.36 0.79 -5.54
N GLU A 107 -4.41 0.50 -6.31
CA GLU A 107 -5.56 1.38 -6.48
C GLU A 107 -6.32 1.58 -5.16
N GLU A 108 -6.54 0.51 -4.37
CA GLU A 108 -7.18 0.59 -3.04
C GLU A 108 -6.33 1.35 -2.01
N PHE A 109 -5.01 1.11 -2.02
CA PHE A 109 -4.04 1.84 -1.21
C PHE A 109 -4.09 3.35 -1.54
N CYS A 110 -3.93 3.70 -2.81
CA CYS A 110 -3.95 5.08 -3.28
C CYS A 110 -5.31 5.75 -3.06
N ALA A 111 -6.43 5.05 -3.23
CA ALA A 111 -7.77 5.54 -2.92
C ALA A 111 -7.94 5.85 -1.42
N THR A 112 -7.36 5.02 -0.55
CA THR A 112 -7.37 5.25 0.90
C THR A 112 -6.52 6.46 1.28
N TYR A 113 -5.29 6.58 0.78
CA TYR A 113 -4.45 7.76 1.01
C TYR A 113 -5.11 9.05 0.49
N ASN A 114 -5.69 9.02 -0.72
CA ASN A 114 -6.47 10.14 -1.25
C ASN A 114 -7.64 10.55 -0.34
N ARG A 115 -8.34 9.59 0.26
CA ARG A 115 -9.45 9.86 1.20
C ARG A 115 -8.95 10.55 2.47
N LEU A 116 -7.84 10.08 3.03
CA LEU A 116 -7.22 10.64 4.24
C LEU A 116 -6.70 12.07 3.99
N ILE A 117 -6.07 12.31 2.83
CA ILE A 117 -5.60 13.63 2.40
C ILE A 117 -6.79 14.58 2.18
N LYS A 118 -7.84 14.14 1.48
CA LYS A 118 -9.03 14.96 1.18
C LYS A 118 -9.91 15.25 2.40
N ALA A 119 -9.83 14.44 3.46
CA ALA A 119 -10.55 14.71 4.70
C ALA A 119 -10.09 16.02 5.38
N GLY A 120 -8.85 16.45 5.16
CA GLY A 120 -8.31 17.71 5.70
C GLY A 120 -8.05 17.72 7.21
N ILE A 121 -8.34 16.62 7.93
CA ILE A 121 -8.15 16.48 9.37
C ILE A 121 -6.71 16.01 9.65
N HIS A 122 -5.74 16.84 9.31
CA HIS A 122 -4.32 16.56 9.49
C HIS A 122 -3.50 17.85 9.67
N SER A 123 -2.39 17.74 10.40
CA SER A 123 -1.36 18.79 10.44
C SER A 123 -0.53 18.78 9.15
N GLU A 124 0.14 19.90 8.85
CA GLU A 124 1.01 20.02 7.66
C GLU A 124 2.07 18.90 7.59
N LYS A 125 2.65 18.50 8.73
CA LYS A 125 3.61 17.38 8.80
C LYS A 125 2.97 16.06 8.39
N VAL A 126 1.74 15.78 8.83
CA VAL A 126 0.99 14.57 8.46
C VAL A 126 0.60 14.61 6.98
N TYR A 127 0.09 15.74 6.49
CA TYR A 127 -0.23 15.96 5.08
C TYR A 127 0.98 15.67 4.17
N ASN A 128 2.13 16.26 4.48
CA ASN A 128 3.36 16.11 3.70
C ASN A 128 3.83 14.65 3.66
N VAL A 129 3.73 13.90 4.77
CA VAL A 129 4.04 12.46 4.79
C VAL A 129 3.07 11.67 3.89
N LEU A 130 1.76 11.89 4.03
CA LEU A 130 0.76 11.17 3.22
C LEU A 130 0.89 11.47 1.72
N VAL A 131 1.13 12.73 1.35
CA VAL A 131 1.33 13.16 -0.04
C VAL A 131 2.64 12.61 -0.62
N SER A 132 3.74 12.61 0.16
CA SER A 132 5.02 12.05 -0.27
C SER A 132 4.88 10.56 -0.57
N GLN A 133 4.27 9.79 0.34
CA GLN A 133 4.09 8.35 0.19
C GLN A 133 3.16 7.99 -0.98
N LEU A 134 2.07 8.74 -1.18
CA LEU A 134 1.20 8.59 -2.34
C LEU A 134 1.92 8.91 -3.67
N SER A 135 2.76 9.94 -3.67
CA SER A 135 3.52 10.35 -4.86
C SER A 135 4.60 9.32 -5.23
N GLU A 136 5.31 8.80 -4.23
CA GLU A 136 6.30 7.73 -4.39
C GLU A 136 5.64 6.44 -4.87
N MET A 137 4.47 6.07 -4.33
CA MET A 137 3.70 4.91 -4.78
C MET A 137 3.29 4.99 -6.26
N HIS A 138 2.86 6.17 -6.74
CA HIS A 138 2.58 6.42 -8.15
C HIS A 138 3.83 6.45 -9.04
N ALA A 139 5.01 6.78 -8.50
CA ALA A 139 6.26 6.82 -9.25
C ALA A 139 6.80 5.41 -9.57
N LEU A 140 6.47 4.41 -8.74
CA LEU A 140 6.81 2.99 -8.92
C LEU A 140 5.97 2.33 -10.05
N ASN A 141 6.00 2.90 -11.25
CA ASN A 141 5.30 2.35 -12.40
C ASN A 141 5.91 1.01 -12.85
N TYR A 142 5.06 0.15 -13.39
CA TYR A 142 5.42 -1.17 -13.94
C TYR A 142 6.64 -1.11 -14.88
N PRO A 143 7.56 -2.09 -14.82
CA PRO A 143 8.61 -2.21 -15.81
C PRO A 143 7.99 -2.40 -17.21
N ASN A 144 8.43 -1.60 -18.17
CA ASN A 144 7.89 -1.52 -19.54
C ASN A 144 7.88 -2.85 -20.33
N MET A 145 8.49 -3.92 -19.80
CA MET A 145 8.60 -5.23 -20.45
C MET A 145 7.25 -5.93 -20.68
N ILE A 146 6.21 -5.64 -19.88
CA ILE A 146 4.92 -6.34 -19.94
C ILE A 146 3.88 -5.59 -20.80
N LEU A 147 4.09 -4.30 -21.10
CA LEU A 147 3.34 -3.61 -22.16
C LEU A 147 3.61 -4.23 -23.55
N ASN A 148 4.81 -4.81 -23.73
CA ASN A 148 5.13 -5.55 -24.94
C ASN A 148 4.29 -6.85 -25.04
N THR A 149 4.06 -7.59 -23.94
CA THR A 149 3.31 -8.87 -24.00
C THR A 149 1.85 -8.68 -24.42
N LYS A 150 1.20 -7.58 -24.03
CA LYS A 150 -0.13 -7.20 -24.55
C LYS A 150 -0.11 -6.85 -26.04
N SER A 151 1.00 -6.33 -26.56
CA SER A 151 1.17 -5.96 -27.97
C SER A 151 1.42 -7.18 -28.88
N ILE A 152 2.25 -8.15 -28.46
CA ILE A 152 2.46 -9.40 -29.22
C ILE A 152 1.18 -10.24 -29.29
N ASN A 153 0.41 -10.33 -28.20
CA ASN A 153 -0.84 -11.09 -28.18
C ASN A 153 -1.99 -10.45 -29.00
N GLN A 154 -1.83 -9.23 -29.49
CA GLN A 154 -2.73 -8.62 -30.49
C GLN A 154 -2.22 -8.77 -31.94
N THR A 155 -1.09 -9.46 -32.14
CA THR A 155 -0.42 -9.57 -33.45
C THR A 155 -0.29 -11.03 -33.94
N ILE A 156 -1.22 -11.91 -33.55
CA ILE A 156 -1.40 -13.23 -34.17
C ILE A 156 -2.87 -13.37 -34.60
N PRO A 157 -3.22 -13.12 -35.87
CA PRO A 157 -4.45 -13.64 -36.43
C PRO A 157 -4.36 -15.16 -36.57
N PHE A 158 -5.49 -15.85 -36.38
CA PHE A 158 -5.66 -17.27 -36.71
C PHE A 158 -5.58 -17.50 -38.24
#